data_AF-A0A4Y2R5M5-F1
#
_entry.id   AF-A0A4Y2R5M5-F1
#
_cell.length_a   1.000
_cell.length_b   1.000
_cell.length_c   1.000
_cell.angle_alpha   90.00
_cell.angle_beta   90.00
_cell.angle_gamma   90.00
#
_symmetry.space_group_name_H-M   'P 1'
#
loop_
_entity.id
_entity.type
_entity.pdbx_description
1 polymer ?
#
loop_
_entity_poly.entity_id
_entity_poly.type
_entity_poly.pdbx_seq_one_letter_code
_entity_poly.pdbx_strand_id
1 'polypeptide(L)' 'DGNIEFSELRNVISECMKENGLQFDEEETNELTRMLFDDADTDGSGTITFAEFKNQLERQPAFMENLTL' A
#
# COMPACT_ATOMS: atom_id res chain seq x y z
N ASP A 1 -9.25 -8.37 -11.68
CA ASP A 1 -8.29 -8.26 -12.80
C ASP A 1 -6.81 -8.44 -12.42
N GLY A 2 -6.46 -8.80 -11.18
CA GLY A 2 -5.05 -9.00 -10.80
C GLY A 2 -4.28 -7.68 -10.56
N ASN A 3 -4.96 -6.55 -10.69
CA ASN A 3 -4.49 -5.24 -10.26
C ASN A 3 -5.05 -4.95 -8.86
N ILE A 4 -4.33 -4.12 -8.10
CA ILE A 4 -4.70 -3.67 -6.76
C ILE A 4 -5.35 -2.29 -6.91
N GLU A 5 -6.60 -2.18 -6.46
CA GLU A 5 -7.30 -0.91 -6.39
C GLU A 5 -6.90 -0.10 -5.16
N PHE A 6 -7.10 1.22 -5.20
CA PHE A 6 -6.84 2.11 -4.05
C PHE A 6 -7.58 1.65 -2.79
N SER A 7 -8.84 1.21 -2.95
CA SER A 7 -9.70 0.70 -1.89
C SER A 7 -9.15 -0.58 -1.26
N GLU A 8 -8.57 -1.47 -2.06
CA GLU A 8 -7.93 -2.71 -1.62
C GLU A 8 -6.66 -2.42 -0.85
N LEU A 9 -5.80 -1.54 -1.38
CA LEU A 9 -4.58 -1.11 -0.69
C LEU A 9 -4.91 -0.45 0.66
N ARG A 10 -5.91 0.44 0.69
CA ARG A 10 -6.37 1.08 1.93
C ARG A 10 -6.78 0.08 3.00
N ASN A 11 -7.54 -0.95 2.60
CA ASN A 11 -7.98 -1.98 3.53
C ASN A 11 -6.80 -2.75 4.11
N VAL A 12 -5.82 -3.12 3.28
CA VAL A 12 -4.60 -3.81 3.74
C VAL A 12 -3.82 -2.95 4.74
N ILE A 13 -3.63 -1.66 4.43
CA ILE A 13 -2.94 -0.72 5.34
C ILE A 13 -3.72 -0.56 6.65
N SER A 14 -5.04 -0.35 6.60
CA SER A 14 -5.88 -0.23 7.79
C SER A 14 -5.76 -1.45 8.71
N GLU A 15 -5.84 -2.67 8.16
CA GLU A 15 -5.74 -3.89 8.96
C GLU A 15 -4.32 -4.07 9.52
N CYS A 16 -3.28 -3.82 8.73
CA CYS A 16 -1.89 -3.90 9.18
C CYS A 16 -1.60 -2.94 10.35
N MET A 17 -2.12 -1.70 10.29
CA MET A 17 -1.95 -0.73 11.37
C MET A 17 -2.66 -1.18 12.65
N LYS A 18 -3.90 -1.68 12.55
CA LYS A 18 -4.64 -2.23 13.69
C LYS A 18 -3.90 -3.41 14.33
N GLU A 19 -3.36 -4.32 13.52
CA GLU A 19 -2.60 -5.48 14.01
C GLU A 19 -1.32 -5.05 14.76
N ASN A 20 -0.67 -3.98 14.29
CA ASN A 20 0.51 -3.41 14.94
C ASN A 20 0.17 -2.49 16.15
N GLY A 21 -1.11 -2.38 16.52
CA GLY A 21 -1.56 -1.53 17.62
C GLY A 21 -1.47 -0.02 17.33
N LEU A 22 -1.30 0.34 16.06
CA LEU A 22 -1.31 1.72 15.58
C LEU A 22 -2.74 2.10 15.21
N GLN A 23 -3.31 3.07 15.92
CA GLN A 23 -4.60 3.67 15.57
C GLN A 23 -4.35 4.94 14.77
N PHE A 24 -4.55 4.85 13.47
CA PHE A 24 -4.68 6.00 12.59
C PHE A 24 -6.16 6.29 12.39
N ASP A 25 -6.49 7.57 12.24
CA ASP A 25 -7.81 7.95 11.78
C ASP A 25 -7.98 7.69 10.26
N GLU A 26 -9.19 7.93 9.76
CA GLU A 26 -9.50 7.68 8.34
C GLU A 26 -8.73 8.62 7.41
N GLU A 27 -8.43 9.85 7.84
CA GLU A 27 -7.68 10.82 7.06
C GLU A 27 -6.20 10.39 6.96
N GLU A 28 -5.58 10.08 8.09
CA GLU A 28 -4.21 9.58 8.14
C GLU A 28 -4.04 8.29 7.32
N THR A 29 -5.00 7.36 7.44
CA THR A 29 -5.00 6.12 6.65
C THR A 29 -5.10 6.41 5.15
N ASN A 30 -5.96 7.35 4.76
CA ASN A 30 -6.12 7.75 3.36
C ASN A 30 -4.86 8.45 2.83
N GLU A 31 -4.23 9.34 3.60
CA GLU A 31 -3.00 10.03 3.20
C GLU A 31 -1.85 9.04 3.02
N LEU A 32 -1.65 8.13 3.97
CA LEU A 32 -0.65 7.07 3.87
C LEU A 32 -0.90 6.16 2.67
N THR A 33 -2.15 5.74 2.48
CA THR A 33 -2.53 4.93 1.31
C THR A 33 -2.23 5.68 0.03
N ARG A 34 -2.54 6.97 -0.05
CA ARG A 34 -2.32 7.79 -1.24
C ARG A 34 -0.84 7.98 -1.56
N MET A 35 -0.01 8.21 -0.55
CA MET A 35 1.44 8.30 -0.78
C MET A 35 2.01 6.99 -1.32
N LEU A 36 1.57 5.85 -0.79
CA LEU A 36 2.01 4.52 -1.26
C LEU A 36 1.46 4.19 -2.64
N PHE A 37 0.22 4.58 -2.89
CA PHE A 37 -0.45 4.37 -4.16
C PHE A 37 0.22 5.18 -5.27
N ASP A 38 0.45 6.48 -5.05
CA ASP A 38 1.07 7.37 -6.03
C ASP A 38 2.55 7.00 -6.32
N ASP A 39 3.28 6.42 -5.36
CA ASP A 39 4.65 5.93 -5.61
C ASP A 39 4.67 4.58 -6.37
N ALA A 40 3.59 3.79 -6.27
CA ALA A 40 3.46 2.50 -6.95
C ALA A 40 2.81 2.62 -8.34
N ASP A 41 1.76 3.41 -8.50
CA ASP A 41 1.02 3.66 -9.76
C ASP A 41 1.81 4.61 -10.67
N THR A 42 2.91 4.09 -11.21
CA THR A 42 3.88 4.87 -11.99
C THR A 42 3.34 5.32 -13.34
N ASP A 43 2.32 4.64 -13.86
CA ASP A 43 1.66 4.99 -15.12
C ASP A 43 0.39 5.84 -14.93
N GLY A 44 -0.06 6.03 -13.69
CA GLY A 44 -1.24 6.83 -13.35
C GLY A 44 -2.55 6.22 -13.85
N SER A 45 -2.59 4.89 -13.99
CA SER A 45 -3.77 4.15 -14.44
C SER A 45 -4.90 4.14 -13.39
N GLY A 46 -4.60 4.50 -12.14
CA GLY A 46 -5.53 4.41 -11.03
C GLY A 46 -5.66 2.99 -10.46
N THR A 47 -4.78 2.07 -10.86
CA THR A 47 -4.67 0.71 -10.32
C THR A 47 -3.21 0.28 -10.29
N ILE A 48 -2.79 -0.46 -9.27
CA ILE A 48 -1.41 -0.97 -9.21
C ILE A 48 -1.36 -2.35 -9.86
N THR A 49 -0.60 -2.49 -10.93
CA THR A 49 -0.36 -3.78 -11.56
C THR A 49 0.64 -4.63 -10.76
N PHE A 50 0.68 -5.94 -11.00
CA PHE A 50 1.68 -6.83 -10.37
C PHE A 50 3.13 -6.37 -10.62
N ALA A 51 3.41 -5.81 -11.79
CA ALA A 51 4.75 -5.31 -12.15
C ALA A 51 5.13 -4.08 -11.31
N GLU A 52 4.20 -3.15 -11.14
CA GLU A 52 4.37 -1.96 -10.30
C GLU A 52 4.54 -2.32 -8.83
N PHE A 53 3.69 -3.23 -8.33
CA PHE A 53 3.81 -3.73 -6.97
C PHE A 53 5.18 -4.40 -6.73
N LYS A 54 5.64 -5.22 -7.67
CA LYS A 54 6.96 -5.85 -7.59
C LYS A 54 8.09 -4.82 -7.59
N ASN A 55 8.07 -3.86 -8.51
CA ASN A 55 9.06 -2.79 -8.56
C ASN A 55 9.09 -1.99 -7.26
N GLN A 56 7.92 -1.73 -6.68
CA GLN A 56 7.81 -1.01 -5.42
C GLN A 56 8.43 -1.78 -4.25
N LEU A 57 8.18 -3.09 -4.16
CA LEU A 57 8.81 -3.96 -3.16
C LEU A 57 10.33 -4.05 -3.31
N GLU A 58 10.85 -4.03 -4.54
CA GLU A 58 12.30 -4.00 -4.79
C GLU A 58 12.94 -2.64 -4.43
N ARG A 59 12.18 -1.53 -4.53
CA ARG A 59 12.63 -0.18 -4.15
C ARG A 59 12.58 0.08 -2.65
N GLN A 60 11.67 -0.55 -1.92
CA GLN A 60 11.48 -0.36 -0.48
C GLN A 60 11.59 -1.69 0.31
N PRO A 61 12.81 -2.21 0.53
CA PRO A 61 13.00 -3.45 1.29
C PRO A 61 12.46 -3.39 2.72
N ALA A 62 12.39 -2.20 3.32
CA ALA A 62 11.79 -1.98 4.64
C ALA A 62 10.30 -2.35 4.72
N PHE A 63 9.58 -2.32 3.59
CA PHE A 63 8.18 -2.74 3.52
C PHE A 63 8.01 -4.26 3.64
N MET A 64 8.99 -5.03 3.14
CA MET A 64 8.99 -6.50 3.30
C MET A 64 9.31 -6.92 4.74
N GLU A 65 10.12 -6.15 5.46
CA GLU A 65 10.50 -6.48 6.85
C GLU A 65 9.29 -6.46 7.82
N ASN A 66 8.28 -5.62 7.57
CA ASN A 66 7.05 -5.59 8.38
C ASN A 66 6.00 -6.65 8.02
N LEU A 67 6.10 -7.28 6.84
CA LEU A 67 5.13 -8.27 6.35
C LEU A 67 5.58 -9.72 6.53
N THR A 68 6.80 -9.95 7.04
CA THR A 68 7.40 -11.30 7.19
C THR A 68 7.45 -11.78 8.65
N LEU A 69 6.59 -11.26 9.54
CA LEU A 69 6.46 -11.77 10.92
C LEU A 69 5.60 -13.04 10.99
#